data_AF-A0A4R0P2R2-F1
#
_entry.id   AF-A0A4R0P2R2-F1
#
_cell.length_a   1.000
_cell.length_b   1.000
_cell.length_c   1.000
_cell.angle_alpha   90.00
_cell.angle_beta   90.00
_cell.angle_gamma   90.00
#
_symmetry.space_group_name_H-M   'P 1'
#
loop_
_entity.id
_entity.type
_entity.pdbx_description
1 polymer ?
#
loop_
_entity_poly.entity_id
_entity_poly.type
_entity_poly.pdbx_seq_one_letter_code
_entity_poly.pdbx_strand_id
1 'polypeptide(L)'
;MRTKNALVITLIILISATVSCKNRSQQIDLVQQANFDQAIIADLPAYKNLNDLIIKHMDTIINYRSAQIDHPEDIESFDFLHDDEKENHFIQKNINFSNMPGFILPKLESAFYAIKKGKISGFSITRKGMIDMSVEHTYDQKTNCDTYGSLVWNMPKDLPISATAKDTLLANNCRYIVHVVKRGNP
;
A
#
# COMPACT_ATOMS: atom_id res chain seq x y z
N MET A 1 41.72 12.84 -25.55
CA MET A 1 40.31 13.10 -25.15
C MET A 1 39.54 11.85 -24.76
N ARG A 2 39.66 10.72 -25.48
CA ARG A 2 38.93 9.46 -25.16
C ARG A 2 39.16 8.89 -23.74
N THR A 3 40.38 8.91 -23.22
CA THR A 3 40.71 8.36 -21.91
C THR A 3 40.18 9.19 -20.74
N LYS A 4 40.13 10.53 -20.87
CA LYS A 4 39.54 11.41 -19.85
C LYS A 4 38.03 11.20 -19.72
N ASN A 5 37.33 10.99 -20.83
CA ASN A 5 35.89 10.72 -20.82
C ASN A 5 35.57 9.34 -20.23
N ALA A 6 36.40 8.32 -20.50
CA ALA A 6 36.24 7.00 -19.89
C ALA A 6 36.42 7.05 -18.36
N LEU A 7 37.43 7.78 -17.87
CA LEU A 7 37.71 7.93 -16.43
C LEU A 7 36.59 8.66 -15.69
N VAL A 8 36.00 9.69 -16.31
CA VAL A 8 34.83 10.41 -15.77
C VAL A 8 33.60 9.51 -15.71
N ILE A 9 33.33 8.70 -16.74
CA ILE A 9 32.21 7.76 -16.77
C ILE A 9 32.37 6.69 -15.67
N THR A 10 33.57 6.11 -15.53
CA THR A 10 33.84 5.11 -14.48
C THR A 10 33.67 5.70 -13.09
N LEU A 11 34.10 6.96 -12.88
CA LEU A 11 33.93 7.65 -11.59
C LEU A 11 32.44 7.92 -11.29
N ILE A 12 31.66 8.35 -12.28
CA ILE A 12 30.20 8.57 -12.13
C ILE A 12 29.49 7.26 -11.77
N ILE A 13 29.81 6.15 -12.43
CA ILE A 13 29.22 4.84 -12.15
C ILE A 13 29.55 4.40 -10.71
N LEU A 14 30.79 4.60 -10.27
CA LEU A 14 31.23 4.22 -8.91
C LEU A 14 30.51 5.05 -7.83
N ILE A 15 30.34 6.35 -8.06
CA ILE A 15 29.60 7.25 -7.15
C ILE A 15 28.12 6.82 -7.09
N SER A 16 27.50 6.57 -8.23
CA SER A 16 26.10 6.13 -8.28
C SER A 16 25.87 4.79 -7.58
N ALA A 17 26.80 3.84 -7.75
CA ALA A 17 26.73 2.54 -7.09
C ALA A 17 26.86 2.65 -5.57
N THR A 18 27.79 3.46 -5.07
CA THR A 18 28.00 3.66 -3.62
C THR A 18 26.84 4.38 -2.95
N VAL A 19 26.27 5.41 -3.60
CA VAL A 19 25.07 6.10 -3.11
C VAL A 19 23.86 5.17 -3.08
N SER A 20 23.67 4.35 -4.12
CA SER A 20 22.59 3.36 -4.18
C SER A 20 22.71 2.32 -3.06
N CYS A 21 23.88 1.73 -2.86
CA CYS A 21 24.12 0.76 -1.78
C CYS A 21 23.90 1.36 -0.40
N LYS A 22 24.37 2.59 -0.14
CA LYS A 22 24.18 3.29 1.13
C LYS A 22 22.70 3.55 1.40
N ASN A 23 21.95 3.97 0.39
CA ASN A 23 20.52 4.21 0.49
C ASN A 23 19.76 2.91 0.82
N ARG A 24 20.08 1.82 0.14
CA ARG A 24 19.46 0.52 0.39
C ARG A 24 19.76 0.00 1.79
N SER A 25 20.99 0.13 2.28
CA SER A 25 21.36 -0.25 3.65
C SER A 25 20.56 0.54 4.68
N GLN A 26 20.43 1.85 4.48
CA GLN A 26 19.65 2.72 5.37
C GLN A 26 18.18 2.31 5.43
N GLN A 27 17.55 1.97 4.30
CA GLN A 27 16.17 1.48 4.27
C GLN A 27 16.03 0.16 5.03
N ILE A 28 16.97 -0.78 4.85
CA ILE A 28 16.97 -2.06 5.56
C ILE A 28 17.07 -1.85 7.08
N ASP A 29 17.96 -0.98 7.53
CA ASP A 29 18.13 -0.68 8.96
C ASP A 29 16.85 -0.07 9.55
N LEU A 30 16.20 0.84 8.84
CA LEU A 30 14.94 1.45 9.25
C LEU A 30 13.81 0.43 9.36
N VAL A 31 13.68 -0.47 8.38
CA VAL A 31 12.68 -1.54 8.40
C VAL A 31 12.89 -2.45 9.60
N GLN A 32 14.12 -2.83 9.90
CA GLN A 32 14.43 -3.68 11.04
C GLN A 32 14.01 -3.01 12.36
N GLN A 33 14.17 -1.70 12.47
CA GLN A 33 13.83 -0.92 13.67
C GLN A 33 12.35 -0.54 13.78
N ALA A 34 11.61 -0.49 12.67
CA ALA A 34 10.19 -0.10 12.67
C ALA A 34 9.34 -1.03 13.54
N ASN A 35 8.42 -0.52 14.34
CA ASN A 35 7.51 -1.36 15.12
C ASN A 35 6.19 -1.53 14.38
N PHE A 36 5.53 -2.67 14.55
CA PHE A 36 4.15 -2.82 14.11
C PHE A 36 3.23 -2.01 15.03
N ASP A 37 2.36 -1.18 14.43
CA ASP A 37 1.43 -0.36 15.19
C ASP A 37 0.41 -1.23 15.93
N GLN A 38 0.47 -1.19 17.27
CA GLN A 38 -0.42 -1.95 18.14
C GLN A 38 -1.87 -1.47 18.05
N ALA A 39 -2.10 -0.21 17.70
CA ALA A 39 -3.43 0.33 17.53
C ALA A 39 -4.12 -0.29 16.31
N ILE A 40 -3.38 -0.47 15.20
CA ILE A 40 -3.85 -1.17 14.00
C ILE A 40 -4.15 -2.64 14.32
N ILE A 41 -3.23 -3.32 15.03
CA ILE A 41 -3.42 -4.72 15.43
C ILE A 41 -4.66 -4.87 16.32
N ALA A 42 -4.88 -3.95 17.25
CA ALA A 42 -6.05 -3.98 18.14
C ALA A 42 -7.38 -3.79 17.40
N ASP A 43 -7.37 -3.10 16.26
CA ASP A 43 -8.57 -2.85 15.44
C ASP A 43 -8.70 -3.83 14.26
N LEU A 44 -7.88 -4.88 14.21
CA LEU A 44 -7.92 -5.93 13.20
C LEU A 44 -9.34 -6.51 12.94
N PRO A 45 -10.25 -6.66 13.93
CA PRO A 45 -11.61 -7.08 13.66
C PRO A 45 -12.40 -6.14 12.73
N ALA A 46 -12.20 -4.82 12.84
CA ALA A 46 -12.86 -3.84 11.97
C ALA A 46 -12.34 -3.95 10.53
N TYR A 47 -11.02 -4.04 10.39
CA TYR A 47 -10.36 -4.31 9.10
C TYR A 47 -10.82 -5.63 8.47
N LYS A 48 -10.97 -6.70 9.28
CA LYS A 48 -11.47 -7.98 8.81
C LYS A 48 -12.91 -7.86 8.29
N ASN A 49 -13.79 -7.13 8.98
CA ASN A 49 -15.15 -6.91 8.54
C ASN A 49 -15.20 -6.22 7.17
N LEU A 50 -14.34 -5.21 6.95
CA LEU A 50 -14.19 -4.57 5.65
C LEU A 50 -13.71 -5.57 4.58
N ASN A 51 -12.66 -6.33 4.87
CA ASN A 51 -12.15 -7.38 3.97
C ASN A 51 -13.25 -8.38 3.59
N ASP A 52 -14.03 -8.87 4.56
CA ASP A 52 -15.09 -9.84 4.31
C ASP A 52 -16.20 -9.26 3.42
N LEU A 53 -16.54 -7.97 3.59
CA LEU A 53 -17.48 -7.27 2.72
C LEU A 53 -16.95 -7.11 1.30
N ILE A 54 -15.66 -6.77 1.15
CA ILE A 54 -14.99 -6.67 -0.15
C ILE A 54 -15.03 -8.02 -0.85
N ILE A 55 -14.62 -9.11 -0.18
CA ILE A 55 -14.63 -10.47 -0.74
C ILE A 55 -16.04 -10.87 -1.18
N LYS A 56 -17.03 -10.62 -0.32
CA LYS A 56 -18.44 -10.97 -0.60
C LYS A 56 -18.99 -10.29 -1.86
N HIS A 57 -18.49 -9.11 -2.18
CA HIS A 57 -18.99 -8.26 -3.26
C HIS A 57 -17.94 -7.98 -4.34
N MET A 58 -16.88 -8.78 -4.40
CA MET A 58 -15.68 -8.51 -5.19
C MET A 58 -16.01 -8.30 -6.67
N ASP A 59 -16.74 -9.22 -7.30
CA ASP A 59 -17.11 -9.10 -8.72
C ASP A 59 -17.89 -7.82 -9.01
N THR A 60 -18.76 -7.41 -8.09
CA THR A 60 -19.56 -6.20 -8.25
C THR A 60 -18.69 -4.94 -8.13
N ILE A 61 -17.76 -4.92 -7.18
CA ILE A 61 -16.80 -3.83 -6.99
C ILE A 61 -15.89 -3.72 -8.22
N ILE A 62 -15.38 -4.85 -8.72
CA ILE A 62 -14.53 -4.92 -9.92
C ILE A 62 -15.29 -4.39 -11.14
N ASN A 63 -16.46 -4.95 -11.44
CA ASN A 63 -17.24 -4.58 -12.62
C ASN A 63 -17.65 -3.09 -12.61
N TYR A 64 -18.02 -2.57 -11.45
CA TYR A 64 -18.35 -1.15 -11.30
C TYR A 64 -17.14 -0.27 -11.65
N ARG A 65 -15.93 -0.62 -11.23
CA ARG A 65 -14.72 0.16 -11.53
C ARG A 65 -14.27 0.01 -12.98
N SER A 66 -14.36 -1.19 -13.56
CA SER A 66 -14.10 -1.44 -14.99
C SER A 66 -14.92 -0.53 -15.89
N ALA A 67 -16.14 -0.19 -15.49
CA ALA A 67 -17.00 0.72 -16.24
C ALA A 67 -16.57 2.21 -16.16
N GLN A 68 -15.56 2.55 -15.34
CA GLN A 68 -15.12 3.93 -15.10
C GLN A 68 -13.73 4.26 -15.61
N ILE A 69 -13.03 3.30 -16.21
CA ILE A 69 -11.69 3.51 -16.74
C ILE A 69 -11.64 3.21 -18.23
N ASP A 70 -10.80 3.92 -18.96
CA ASP A 70 -10.67 3.78 -20.41
C ASP A 70 -10.03 2.44 -20.83
N HIS A 71 -9.28 1.80 -19.91
CA HIS A 71 -8.57 0.52 -20.11
C HIS A 71 -8.92 -0.51 -19.02
N PRO A 72 -10.10 -1.18 -19.10
CA PRO A 72 -10.59 -2.14 -18.10
C PRO A 72 -9.69 -3.38 -17.91
N GLU A 73 -8.81 -3.68 -18.87
CA GLU A 73 -7.81 -4.74 -18.83
C GLU A 73 -6.73 -4.53 -17.76
N ASP A 74 -6.43 -3.28 -17.38
CA ASP A 74 -5.36 -2.91 -16.44
C ASP A 74 -5.79 -2.93 -14.96
N ILE A 75 -7.00 -3.45 -14.66
CA ILE A 75 -7.50 -3.60 -13.29
C ILE A 75 -6.87 -4.83 -12.65
N GLU A 76 -5.59 -4.72 -12.36
CA GLU A 76 -4.86 -5.66 -11.51
C GLU A 76 -4.68 -5.12 -10.07
N SER A 77 -4.84 -3.81 -9.90
CA SER A 77 -4.84 -3.08 -8.63
C SER A 77 -6.04 -2.15 -8.59
N PHE A 78 -6.75 -2.13 -7.47
CA PHE A 78 -7.65 -1.02 -7.14
C PHE A 78 -6.83 -0.10 -6.27
N ASP A 79 -6.73 1.18 -6.54
CA ASP A 79 -6.07 2.06 -5.57
C ASP A 79 -7.11 3.09 -5.16
N PHE A 80 -7.67 2.90 -3.97
CA PHE A 80 -8.23 4.04 -3.26
C PHE A 80 -7.04 4.85 -2.79
N LEU A 81 -6.92 6.12 -3.16
CA LEU A 81 -6.01 7.04 -2.47
C LEU A 81 -6.90 8.09 -1.85
N HIS A 82 -6.89 8.22 -0.52
CA HIS A 82 -7.66 9.29 0.11
C HIS A 82 -6.99 10.64 -0.16
N ASP A 83 -7.72 11.53 -0.83
CA ASP A 83 -7.28 12.91 -1.07
C ASP A 83 -7.10 13.70 0.24
N ASP A 84 -7.76 13.27 1.32
CA ASP A 84 -7.58 13.80 2.67
C ASP A 84 -7.36 12.68 3.68
N GLU A 85 -6.11 12.51 4.11
CA GLU A 85 -5.72 11.58 5.19
C GLU A 85 -6.45 11.88 6.52
N LYS A 86 -7.20 12.97 6.64
CA LYS A 86 -7.98 13.29 7.84
C LYS A 86 -9.32 12.56 7.91
N GLU A 87 -9.88 12.11 6.79
CA GLU A 87 -11.23 11.53 6.72
C GLU A 87 -11.19 10.03 6.40
N ASN A 88 -11.93 9.19 7.14
CA ASN A 88 -11.95 7.73 6.98
C ASN A 88 -13.29 7.25 6.41
N HIS A 89 -13.50 7.46 5.11
CA HIS A 89 -14.76 7.18 4.41
C HIS A 89 -14.49 6.69 2.99
N PHE A 90 -15.23 5.68 2.52
CA PHE A 90 -15.05 5.03 1.23
C PHE A 90 -15.40 5.94 0.04
N ILE A 91 -16.37 6.85 0.20
CA ILE A 91 -16.85 7.73 -0.87
C ILE A 91 -15.87 8.88 -1.12
N GLN A 92 -15.10 8.81 -2.20
CA GLN A 92 -14.18 9.89 -2.60
C GLN A 92 -14.85 10.95 -3.47
N LYS A 93 -14.49 12.23 -3.30
CA LYS A 93 -15.06 13.37 -4.05
C LYS A 93 -14.85 13.26 -5.57
N ASN A 94 -13.74 12.65 -5.99
CA ASN A 94 -13.31 12.56 -7.39
C ASN A 94 -13.79 11.29 -8.10
N ILE A 95 -14.55 10.41 -7.43
CA ILE A 95 -15.09 9.17 -8.01
C ILE A 95 -16.61 9.28 -8.08
N ASN A 96 -17.18 8.99 -9.25
CA ASN A 96 -18.64 9.02 -9.42
C ASN A 96 -19.28 7.69 -8.97
N PHE A 97 -19.83 7.65 -7.75
CA PHE A 97 -20.54 6.49 -7.20
C PHE A 97 -21.98 6.28 -7.70
N SER A 98 -22.49 7.08 -8.65
CA SER A 98 -23.89 7.00 -9.11
C SER A 98 -24.30 5.62 -9.62
N ASN A 99 -23.36 4.85 -10.16
CA ASN A 99 -23.61 3.55 -10.76
C ASN A 99 -23.25 2.38 -9.82
N MET A 100 -22.80 2.67 -8.59
CA MET A 100 -22.52 1.63 -7.63
C MET A 100 -23.84 1.10 -7.05
N PRO A 101 -24.02 -0.23 -6.92
CA PRO A 101 -25.26 -0.75 -6.36
C PRO A 101 -25.52 -0.25 -4.94
N GLY A 102 -26.68 0.39 -4.74
CA GLY A 102 -27.03 1.05 -3.48
C GLY A 102 -27.12 0.12 -2.25
N PHE A 103 -27.10 -1.19 -2.44
CA PHE A 103 -27.05 -2.16 -1.34
C PHE A 103 -25.62 -2.45 -0.82
N ILE A 104 -24.58 -2.07 -1.58
CA ILE A 104 -23.17 -2.30 -1.24
C ILE A 104 -22.55 -1.02 -0.69
N LEU A 105 -22.77 0.11 -1.37
CA LEU A 105 -22.08 1.37 -1.07
C LEU A 105 -22.22 1.79 0.41
N PRO A 106 -23.42 1.80 1.04
CA PRO A 106 -23.54 2.17 2.45
C PRO A 106 -22.85 1.19 3.41
N LYS A 107 -22.73 -0.09 3.01
CA LYS A 107 -22.08 -1.12 3.84
C LYS A 107 -20.56 -0.95 3.84
N LEU A 108 -19.98 -0.66 2.66
CA LEU A 108 -18.55 -0.35 2.56
C LEU A 108 -18.24 0.93 3.32
N GLU A 109 -19.02 1.98 3.10
CA GLU A 109 -18.88 3.25 3.82
C GLU A 109 -18.93 3.07 5.34
N SER A 110 -19.94 2.34 5.84
CA SER A 110 -20.05 2.06 7.27
C SER A 110 -18.90 1.22 7.82
N ALA A 111 -18.34 0.30 7.02
CA ALA A 111 -17.21 -0.52 7.44
C ALA A 111 -15.91 0.30 7.51
N PHE A 112 -15.71 1.25 6.59
CA PHE A 112 -14.63 2.23 6.68
C PHE A 112 -14.74 3.06 7.96
N TYR A 113 -15.91 3.67 8.22
CA TYR A 113 -16.14 4.45 9.45
C TYR A 113 -15.95 3.67 10.75
N ALA A 114 -16.13 2.34 10.72
CA ALA A 114 -15.96 1.51 11.90
C ALA A 114 -14.49 1.34 12.32
N ILE A 115 -13.54 1.60 11.43
CA ILE A 115 -12.10 1.58 11.71
C ILE A 115 -11.74 2.86 12.47
N LYS A 116 -11.34 2.69 13.72
CA LYS A 116 -11.05 3.77 14.68
C LYS A 116 -9.54 3.96 14.90
N LYS A 117 -8.73 2.96 14.59
CA LYS A 117 -7.28 2.96 14.81
C LYS A 117 -6.57 2.59 13.52
N GLY A 118 -5.60 3.42 13.14
CA GLY A 118 -5.12 3.44 11.76
C GLY A 118 -6.14 4.10 10.84
N LYS A 119 -5.69 4.44 9.64
CA LYS A 119 -6.55 5.00 8.59
C LYS A 119 -6.24 4.28 7.31
N ILE A 120 -7.27 3.85 6.60
CA ILE A 120 -7.05 3.34 5.26
C ILE A 120 -6.69 4.55 4.41
N SER A 121 -5.44 4.65 3.97
CA SER A 121 -5.01 5.62 2.96
C SER A 121 -5.24 5.07 1.55
N GLY A 122 -5.39 3.75 1.46
CA GLY A 122 -5.79 3.08 0.25
C GLY A 122 -5.97 1.59 0.37
N PHE A 123 -6.57 0.98 -0.65
CA PHE A 123 -6.56 -0.48 -0.75
C PHE A 123 -6.68 -0.96 -2.19
N SER A 124 -6.09 -2.12 -2.45
CA SER A 124 -6.12 -2.85 -3.71
C SER A 124 -6.68 -4.26 -3.62
N ILE A 125 -7.29 -4.69 -4.72
CA ILE A 125 -7.88 -6.02 -4.87
C ILE A 125 -7.32 -6.63 -6.16
N THR A 126 -6.64 -7.75 -6.05
CA THR A 126 -6.25 -8.52 -7.23
C THR A 126 -7.38 -9.44 -7.68
N ARG A 127 -7.42 -9.84 -8.94
CA ARG A 127 -8.38 -10.84 -9.45
C ARG A 127 -8.30 -12.19 -8.74
N LYS A 128 -7.19 -12.49 -8.07
CA LYS A 128 -7.00 -13.72 -7.27
C LYS A 128 -7.51 -13.57 -5.82
N GLY A 129 -8.11 -12.44 -5.47
CA GLY A 129 -8.67 -12.19 -4.14
C GLY A 129 -7.66 -11.79 -3.07
N MET A 130 -6.41 -11.50 -3.45
CA MET A 130 -5.47 -10.81 -2.57
C MET A 130 -5.95 -9.37 -2.39
N ILE A 131 -6.03 -8.92 -1.14
CA ILE A 131 -6.44 -7.56 -0.78
C ILE A 131 -5.32 -6.92 0.02
N ASP A 132 -4.81 -5.78 -0.43
CA ASP A 132 -3.79 -4.99 0.26
C ASP A 132 -4.43 -3.69 0.73
N MET A 133 -4.47 -3.43 2.03
CA MET A 133 -4.96 -2.17 2.59
C MET A 133 -3.80 -1.39 3.19
N SER A 134 -3.48 -0.23 2.63
CA SER A 134 -2.55 0.75 3.19
C SER A 134 -3.19 1.40 4.43
N VAL A 135 -2.61 1.16 5.60
CA VAL A 135 -3.18 1.52 6.91
C VAL A 135 -2.34 2.52 7.70
N GLU A 136 -1.12 2.77 7.25
CA GLU A 136 -0.15 3.63 7.93
C GLU A 136 0.79 4.26 6.90
N HIS A 137 1.11 5.54 7.10
CA HIS A 137 2.17 6.23 6.39
C HIS A 137 2.84 7.23 7.32
N THR A 138 4.18 7.20 7.35
CA THR A 138 4.99 8.20 8.04
C THR A 138 6.17 8.60 7.16
N TYR A 139 6.59 9.86 7.28
CA TYR A 139 7.75 10.39 6.57
C TYR A 139 8.80 10.90 7.56
N ASP A 140 10.03 10.38 7.45
CA ASP A 140 11.18 10.85 8.22
C ASP A 140 12.04 11.79 7.35
N GLN A 141 12.01 13.07 7.68
CA GLN A 141 12.80 14.12 7.04
C GLN A 141 14.32 13.89 7.15
N LYS A 142 14.79 13.31 8.25
CA LYS A 142 16.23 13.09 8.49
C LYS A 142 16.79 12.03 7.57
N THR A 143 16.02 10.98 7.32
CA THR A 143 16.44 9.87 6.47
C THR A 143 15.92 10.00 5.03
N ASN A 144 15.02 10.96 4.78
CA ASN A 144 14.31 11.16 3.53
C ASN A 144 13.60 9.87 3.07
N CYS A 145 12.98 9.17 4.02
CA CYS A 145 12.32 7.89 3.79
C CYS A 145 10.87 7.95 4.25
N ASP A 146 10.00 7.35 3.45
CA ASP A 146 8.63 7.02 3.81
C ASP A 146 8.58 5.60 4.38
N THR A 147 7.84 5.43 5.47
CA THR A 147 7.47 4.11 6.01
C THR A 147 5.98 3.92 5.79
N TYR A 148 5.63 2.82 5.16
CA TYR A 148 4.25 2.42 4.87
C TYR A 148 3.92 1.15 5.65
N GLY A 149 2.70 1.08 6.16
CA GLY A 149 2.13 -0.12 6.74
C GLY A 149 0.92 -0.58 5.95
N SER A 150 0.85 -1.88 5.68
CA SER A 150 -0.24 -2.53 4.94
C SER A 150 -0.76 -3.77 5.66
N LEU A 151 -2.08 -3.93 5.70
CA LEU A 151 -2.71 -5.21 6.01
C LEU A 151 -3.01 -5.94 4.70
N VAL A 152 -2.42 -7.11 4.51
CA VAL A 152 -2.55 -7.90 3.29
C VAL A 152 -3.25 -9.22 3.59
N TRP A 153 -4.43 -9.40 2.99
CA TRP A 153 -5.20 -10.63 3.05
C TRP A 153 -5.01 -11.51 1.83
N ASN A 154 -5.05 -12.82 2.04
CA ASN A 154 -4.99 -13.85 0.98
C ASN A 154 -3.76 -13.73 0.07
N MET A 155 -2.65 -13.23 0.60
CA MET A 155 -1.38 -13.15 -0.13
C MET A 155 -0.92 -14.56 -0.56
N PRO A 156 -0.55 -14.77 -1.84
CA PRO A 156 0.03 -16.03 -2.30
C PRO A 156 1.27 -16.40 -1.49
N LYS A 157 1.43 -17.69 -1.16
CA LYS A 157 2.53 -18.17 -0.30
C LYS A 157 3.92 -17.90 -0.87
N ASP A 158 4.00 -17.83 -2.19
CA ASP A 158 5.21 -17.68 -3.00
C ASP A 158 5.47 -16.24 -3.43
N LEU A 159 4.63 -15.28 -3.03
CA LEU A 159 4.86 -13.87 -3.37
C LEU A 159 6.00 -13.31 -2.49
N PRO A 160 7.16 -12.95 -3.08
CA PRO A 160 8.29 -12.48 -2.30
C PRO A 160 8.03 -11.09 -1.73
N ILE A 161 8.44 -10.86 -0.48
CA ILE A 161 8.50 -9.51 0.10
C ILE A 161 9.86 -8.88 -0.20
N SER A 162 9.86 -7.55 -0.43
CA SER A 162 11.09 -6.79 -0.66
C SER A 162 12.05 -6.91 0.53
N ALA A 163 13.35 -6.83 0.29
CA ALA A 163 14.36 -6.72 1.36
C ALA A 163 14.20 -5.43 2.20
N THR A 164 13.50 -4.43 1.66
CA THR A 164 13.11 -3.19 2.36
C THR A 164 11.73 -3.30 3.02
N ALA A 165 11.22 -4.53 3.20
CA ALA A 165 9.99 -4.80 3.91
C ALA A 165 10.21 -5.88 4.97
N LYS A 166 9.34 -5.88 5.97
CA LYS A 166 9.17 -7.00 6.90
C LYS A 166 7.70 -7.23 7.15
N ASP A 167 7.34 -8.45 7.53
CA ASP A 167 5.97 -8.82 7.81
C ASP A 167 5.82 -9.62 9.10
N THR A 168 4.58 -9.66 9.59
CA THR A 168 4.16 -10.57 10.64
C THR A 168 2.78 -11.12 10.31
N LEU A 169 2.53 -12.37 10.70
CA LEU A 169 1.23 -13.01 10.53
C LEU A 169 0.32 -12.63 11.70
N LEU A 170 -0.78 -11.91 11.42
CA LEU A 170 -1.75 -11.52 12.44
C LEU A 170 -2.91 -12.53 12.57
N ALA A 171 -3.27 -13.18 11.46
CA ALA A 171 -4.28 -14.25 11.39
C ALA A 171 -3.97 -15.20 10.24
N ASN A 172 -4.67 -16.34 10.15
CA ASN A 172 -4.41 -17.42 9.17
C ASN A 172 -4.22 -16.95 7.71
N ASN A 173 -4.85 -15.83 7.33
CA ASN A 173 -4.76 -15.27 5.99
C ASN A 173 -4.47 -13.76 5.98
N CYS A 174 -3.99 -13.17 7.08
CA CYS A 174 -3.72 -11.73 7.18
C CYS A 174 -2.29 -11.48 7.66
N ARG A 175 -1.52 -10.74 6.85
CA ARG A 175 -0.17 -10.28 7.19
C ARG A 175 -0.19 -8.77 7.40
N TYR A 176 0.54 -8.28 8.38
CA TYR A 176 0.89 -6.86 8.47
C TYR A 176 2.30 -6.70 7.92
N ILE A 177 2.41 -5.95 6.82
CA ILE A 177 3.66 -5.66 6.15
C ILE A 177 4.05 -4.21 6.43
N VAL A 178 5.30 -3.98 6.82
CA VAL A 178 5.90 -2.65 6.92
C VAL A 178 6.98 -2.55 5.84
N HIS A 179 6.94 -1.48 5.05
CA HIS A 179 7.86 -1.24 3.94
C HIS A 179 8.44 0.18 4.00
N VAL A 180 9.73 0.32 3.71
CA VAL A 180 10.42 1.63 3.70
C VAL A 180 10.91 1.98 2.30
N VAL A 181 10.51 3.15 1.83
CA VAL A 181 10.88 3.70 0.52
C VAL A 181 11.64 5.00 0.70
N LYS A 182 12.81 5.13 0.07
CA LYS A 182 13.50 6.41 0.00
C LYS A 182 12.86 7.29 -1.07
N ARG A 183 12.53 8.55 -0.73
CA ARG A 183 12.04 9.50 -1.74
C ARG A 183 13.15 9.77 -2.76
N GLY A 184 12.78 9.86 -4.04
CA GLY A 184 13.65 10.48 -5.03
C GLY A 184 13.97 11.91 -4.58
N ASN A 185 15.21 12.38 -4.81
CA ASN A 185 15.48 13.81 -4.63
C ASN A 185 14.56 14.58 -5.58
N PRO A 186 13.84 15.62 -5.11
CA PRO A 186 13.16 16.55 -6.01
C PRO A 186 14.15 17.22 -6.98
#